data_AF-A0A7S3XHK1-F1
#
_entry.id   AF-A0A7S3XHK1-F1
#
_cell.length_a   1.000
_cell.length_b   1.000
_cell.length_c   1.000
_cell.angle_alpha   90.00
_cell.angle_beta   90.00
_cell.angle_gamma   90.00
#
_symmetry.space_group_name_H-M   'P 1'
#
loop_
_entity.id
_entity.type
_entity.pdbx_description
1 polymer ?
#
loop_
_entity_poly.entity_id
_entity_poly.type
_entity_poly.pdbx_seq_one_letter_code
_entity_poly.pdbx_strand_id
1 'polypeptide(L)'
;TVQQAIEEHAQEASDLLHIADLCGEVVIVTAAQAGWVEHTCALYLPKLLPQISGPGARVRVISARAVYGPLGFQTSYEWKKMAFEFVVAHHFLQHEGQERHVISVGDADYERQALLNVCKTLHTGQQ
;
A
#
# COMPACT_ATOMS: atom_id res chain seq x y z
N THR A 1 -21.11 -1.58 20.77
CA THR A 1 -20.37 -2.81 21.19
C THR A 1 -19.09 -2.91 20.37
N VAL A 2 -18.16 -3.83 20.68
CA VAL A 2 -16.95 -4.03 19.84
C VAL A 2 -17.31 -4.31 18.38
N GLN A 3 -18.34 -5.13 18.14
CA GLN A 3 -18.82 -5.44 16.80
C GLN A 3 -19.25 -4.19 16.02
N GLN A 4 -19.96 -3.28 16.68
CA GLN A 4 -20.40 -2.03 16.07
C GLN A 4 -19.22 -1.12 15.72
N ALA A 5 -18.21 -1.01 16.60
CA ALA A 5 -17.03 -0.21 16.34
C ALA A 5 -16.20 -0.75 15.17
N ILE A 6 -16.11 -2.09 15.04
CA ILE A 6 -15.46 -2.73 13.89
C ILE A 6 -16.21 -2.42 12.59
N GLU A 7 -17.54 -2.43 12.62
CA GLU A 7 -18.40 -2.15 11.47
C GLU A 7 -18.29 -0.68 11.02
N GLU A 8 -18.30 0.25 11.97
CA GLU A 8 -18.09 1.68 11.71
C GLU A 8 -16.70 1.91 11.09
N HIS A 9 -15.67 1.29 11.64
CA HIS A 9 -14.32 1.39 11.10
C HIS A 9 -14.18 0.77 9.70
N ALA A 10 -14.88 -0.34 9.43
CA ALA A 10 -14.93 -0.94 8.10
C ALA A 10 -15.54 0.02 7.07
N GLN A 11 -16.58 0.76 7.44
CA GLN A 11 -17.20 1.74 6.57
C GLN A 11 -16.26 2.91 6.28
N GLU A 12 -15.62 3.47 7.31
CA GLU A 12 -14.65 4.56 7.15
C GLU A 12 -13.47 4.17 6.24
N ALA A 13 -12.92 2.96 6.44
CA ALA A 13 -11.86 2.43 5.61
C ALA A 13 -12.34 2.19 4.16
N SER A 14 -13.57 1.72 3.97
CA SER A 14 -14.16 1.51 2.65
C SER A 14 -14.27 2.81 1.88
N ASP A 15 -14.77 3.86 2.54
CA ASP A 15 -14.98 5.19 1.95
C ASP A 15 -13.63 5.83 1.60
N LEU A 16 -12.63 5.70 2.49
CA LEU A 16 -11.26 6.16 2.23
C LEU A 16 -10.68 5.50 0.98
N LEU A 17 -10.75 4.16 0.89
CA LEU A 17 -10.22 3.42 -0.25
C LEU A 17 -10.95 3.75 -1.54
N HIS A 18 -12.27 3.97 -1.47
CA HIS A 18 -13.07 4.37 -2.62
C HIS A 18 -12.67 5.76 -3.13
N ILE A 19 -12.55 6.75 -2.25
CA ILE A 19 -12.11 8.11 -2.62
C ILE A 19 -10.69 8.07 -3.20
N ALA A 20 -9.79 7.30 -2.59
CA ALA A 20 -8.42 7.16 -3.09
C ALA A 20 -8.38 6.55 -4.51
N ASP A 21 -9.19 5.52 -4.78
CA ASP A 21 -9.29 4.87 -6.10
C ASP A 21 -9.86 5.80 -7.19
N LEU A 22 -10.69 6.79 -6.81
CA LEU A 22 -11.13 7.84 -7.74
C LEU A 22 -10.00 8.83 -8.08
N CYS A 23 -8.98 8.95 -7.22
CA CYS A 23 -7.86 9.87 -7.42
C CYS A 23 -6.65 9.23 -8.10
N GLY A 24 -6.48 7.90 -8.05
CA GLY A 24 -5.34 7.22 -8.66
C GLY A 24 -5.17 5.77 -8.20
N GLU A 25 -4.00 5.19 -8.50
CA GLU A 25 -3.67 3.82 -8.09
C GLU A 25 -3.57 3.71 -6.56
N VAL A 26 -4.27 2.75 -5.97
CA VAL A 26 -4.22 2.46 -4.53
C VAL A 26 -3.48 1.16 -4.27
N VAL A 27 -2.44 1.24 -3.43
CA VAL A 27 -1.58 0.10 -3.08
C VAL A 27 -1.41 0.00 -1.57
N ILE A 28 -1.68 -1.18 -1.02
CA ILE A 28 -1.38 -1.54 0.38
C ILE A 28 -0.04 -2.27 0.41
N VAL A 29 0.93 -1.73 1.14
CA VAL A 29 2.24 -2.37 1.38
C VAL A 29 2.32 -2.85 2.83
N THR A 30 2.38 -4.16 3.02
CA THR A 30 2.41 -4.79 4.35
C THR A 30 3.69 -5.60 4.60
N ALA A 31 4.15 -5.61 5.85
CA ALA A 31 5.22 -6.51 6.31
C ALA A 31 4.69 -7.87 6.80
N ALA A 32 3.38 -8.08 6.75
CA ALA A 32 2.76 -9.38 7.02
C ALA A 32 3.06 -10.39 5.90
N GLN A 33 2.78 -11.66 6.16
CA GLN A 33 2.85 -12.72 5.14
C GLN A 33 1.84 -12.46 4.01
N ALA A 34 2.09 -13.00 2.82
CA ALA A 34 1.15 -12.92 1.70
C ALA A 34 -0.20 -13.54 2.07
N GLY A 35 -1.30 -12.91 1.65
CA GLY A 35 -2.67 -13.33 1.97
C GLY A 35 -3.19 -12.88 3.34
N TRP A 36 -2.34 -12.31 4.20
CA TRP A 36 -2.75 -11.92 5.56
C TRP A 36 -3.80 -10.81 5.57
N VAL A 37 -3.69 -9.82 4.69
CA VAL A 37 -4.63 -8.68 4.63
C VAL A 37 -6.01 -9.17 4.20
N GLU A 38 -6.07 -9.99 3.16
CA GLU A 38 -7.30 -10.58 2.62
C GLU A 38 -7.96 -11.49 3.66
N HIS A 39 -7.16 -12.35 4.32
CA HIS A 39 -7.68 -13.27 5.33
C HIS A 39 -8.21 -12.54 6.56
N THR A 40 -7.50 -11.51 7.05
CA THR A 40 -7.96 -10.72 8.19
C THR A 40 -9.15 -9.84 7.85
N CYS A 41 -9.23 -9.29 6.64
CA CYS A 41 -10.44 -8.61 6.16
C CYS A 41 -11.62 -9.58 6.11
N ALA A 42 -11.45 -10.80 5.58
CA ALA A 42 -12.53 -11.79 5.54
C ALA A 42 -13.07 -12.15 6.94
N LEU A 43 -12.22 -12.16 7.97
CA LEU A 43 -12.61 -12.48 9.35
C LEU A 43 -13.23 -11.29 10.09
N TYR A 44 -12.65 -10.10 9.96
CA TYR A 44 -12.96 -8.96 10.83
C TYR A 44 -13.60 -7.78 10.11
N LEU A 45 -13.29 -7.57 8.82
CA LEU A 45 -13.76 -6.43 8.03
C LEU A 45 -14.30 -6.90 6.66
N PRO A 46 -15.27 -7.83 6.62
CA PRO A 46 -15.65 -8.53 5.38
C PRO A 46 -16.20 -7.60 4.30
N LYS A 47 -16.72 -6.42 4.66
CA LYS A 47 -17.18 -5.40 3.71
C LYS A 47 -16.06 -4.79 2.87
N LEU A 48 -14.81 -4.80 3.35
CA LEU A 48 -13.65 -4.32 2.59
C LEU A 48 -13.16 -5.34 1.56
N LEU A 49 -13.51 -6.61 1.73
CA LEU A 49 -12.94 -7.69 0.93
C LEU A 49 -13.13 -7.49 -0.59
N PRO A 50 -14.29 -7.03 -1.11
CA PRO A 50 -14.46 -6.79 -2.54
C PRO A 50 -13.57 -5.68 -3.12
N GLN A 51 -13.14 -4.71 -2.31
CA GLN A 51 -12.21 -3.67 -2.76
C GLN A 51 -10.76 -4.18 -2.82
N ILE A 52 -10.44 -5.18 -2.00
CA ILE A 52 -9.08 -5.68 -1.75
C ILE A 52 -8.78 -6.99 -2.50
N SER A 53 -9.79 -7.82 -2.77
CA SER A 53 -9.62 -9.16 -3.33
C SER A 53 -10.77 -9.58 -4.24
N GLY A 54 -10.47 -10.46 -5.20
CA GLY A 54 -11.43 -11.00 -6.16
C GLY A 54 -11.53 -10.20 -7.47
N PRO A 55 -12.43 -10.63 -8.38
CA PRO A 55 -12.62 -9.96 -9.66
C PRO A 55 -13.10 -8.51 -9.47
N GLY A 56 -12.38 -7.56 -10.07
CA GLY A 56 -12.71 -6.14 -9.99
C GLY A 56 -12.18 -5.43 -8.74
N ALA A 57 -11.38 -6.09 -7.90
CA ALA A 57 -10.67 -5.44 -6.81
C ALA A 57 -9.82 -4.27 -7.32
N ARG A 58 -9.90 -3.15 -6.60
CA ARG A 58 -9.31 -1.86 -6.99
C ARG A 58 -8.03 -1.55 -6.21
N VAL A 59 -7.87 -2.18 -5.06
CA VAL A 59 -6.72 -2.00 -4.17
C VAL A 59 -5.75 -3.15 -4.36
N ARG A 60 -4.51 -2.83 -4.75
CA ARG A 60 -3.45 -3.83 -4.89
C ARG A 60 -2.76 -4.07 -3.55
N VAL A 61 -2.70 -5.31 -3.09
CA VAL A 61 -1.98 -5.68 -1.86
C VAL A 61 -0.61 -6.26 -2.19
N ILE A 62 0.43 -5.76 -1.53
CA ILE A 62 1.80 -6.25 -1.62
C ILE A 62 2.28 -6.65 -0.23
N SER A 63 2.60 -7.94 -0.07
CA SER A 63 3.41 -8.40 1.05
C SER A 63 4.88 -8.13 0.75
N ALA A 64 5.40 -7.02 1.28
CA ALA A 64 6.80 -6.65 1.15
C ALA A 64 7.71 -7.74 1.74
N ARG A 65 7.29 -8.36 2.84
CA ARG A 65 8.01 -9.48 3.46
C ARG A 65 8.14 -10.67 2.50
N ALA A 66 7.05 -11.06 1.82
CA ALA A 66 7.09 -12.20 0.92
C ALA A 66 7.95 -11.94 -0.32
N VAL A 67 7.99 -10.71 -0.80
CA VAL A 67 8.80 -10.31 -1.97
C VAL A 67 10.28 -10.19 -1.61
N TYR A 68 10.60 -9.46 -0.54
CA TYR A 68 11.98 -9.07 -0.25
C TYR A 68 12.67 -9.94 0.81
N GLY A 69 11.92 -10.66 1.65
CA GLY A 69 12.50 -11.61 2.61
C GLY A 69 13.40 -12.67 1.95
N PRO A 70 12.95 -13.35 0.87
CA PRO A 70 13.77 -14.33 0.14
C PRO A 70 15.01 -13.74 -0.54
N LEU A 71 15.04 -12.42 -0.75
CA LEU A 71 16.18 -11.71 -1.37
C LEU A 71 17.26 -11.32 -0.34
N GLY A 72 17.11 -11.72 0.93
CA GLY A 72 18.11 -11.51 1.98
C GLY A 72 17.88 -10.28 2.85
N PHE A 73 16.85 -9.46 2.57
CA PHE A 73 16.45 -8.37 3.46
C PHE A 73 15.83 -8.94 4.74
N GLN A 74 16.12 -8.34 5.90
CA GLN A 74 15.81 -8.97 7.19
C GLN A 74 14.79 -8.20 8.03
N THR A 75 14.56 -6.92 7.72
CA THR A 75 13.70 -6.05 8.54
C THR A 75 12.45 -5.59 7.79
N SER A 76 11.37 -5.33 8.55
CA SER A 76 10.15 -4.70 8.03
C SER A 76 10.45 -3.39 7.28
N TYR A 77 11.39 -2.60 7.82
CA TYR A 77 11.86 -1.39 7.19
C TYR A 77 12.45 -1.63 5.80
N GLU A 78 13.41 -2.55 5.67
CA GLU A 78 14.05 -2.86 4.39
C GLU A 78 13.03 -3.37 3.37
N TRP A 79 12.15 -4.29 3.79
CA TRP A 79 11.12 -4.83 2.92
C TRP A 79 10.21 -3.72 2.38
N LYS A 80 9.66 -2.88 3.27
CA LYS A 80 8.75 -1.80 2.87
C LYS A 80 9.46 -0.74 2.05
N LYS A 81 10.73 -0.42 2.37
CA LYS A 81 11.54 0.51 1.58
C LYS A 81 11.66 0.04 0.13
N MET A 82 12.10 -1.20 -0.09
CA MET A 82 12.24 -1.75 -1.44
C MET A 82 10.88 -1.84 -2.16
N ALA A 83 9.81 -2.20 -1.45
CA ALA A 83 8.47 -2.22 -2.01
C ALA A 83 8.01 -0.83 -2.47
N PHE A 84 8.21 0.22 -1.67
CA PHE A 84 7.87 1.58 -2.06
C PHE A 84 8.69 2.07 -3.24
N GLU A 85 10.01 1.82 -3.25
CA GLU A 85 10.87 2.17 -4.38
C GLU A 85 10.35 1.53 -5.67
N PHE A 86 10.05 0.23 -5.65
CA PHE A 86 9.52 -0.47 -6.81
C PHE A 86 8.16 0.08 -7.26
N VAL A 87 7.19 0.20 -6.35
CA VAL A 87 5.82 0.61 -6.69
C VAL A 87 5.80 2.01 -7.28
N VAL A 88 6.45 2.97 -6.60
CA VAL A 88 6.40 4.37 -7.00
C VAL A 88 7.20 4.61 -8.27
N ALA A 89 8.39 4.02 -8.40
CA ALA A 89 9.19 4.15 -9.62
C ALA A 89 8.47 3.50 -10.83
N HIS A 90 7.92 2.30 -10.66
CA HIS A 90 7.20 1.61 -11.74
C HIS A 90 5.99 2.42 -12.20
N HIS A 91 5.19 2.95 -11.27
CA HIS A 91 4.03 3.78 -11.60
C HIS A 91 4.43 5.01 -12.41
N PHE A 92 5.45 5.77 -11.97
CA PHE A 92 5.83 7.00 -12.67
C PHE A 92 6.64 6.81 -13.95
N LEU A 93 7.30 5.67 -14.13
CA LEU A 93 7.88 5.29 -15.43
C LEU A 93 6.79 5.03 -16.47
N GLN A 94 5.62 4.54 -16.07
CA GLN A 94 4.48 4.34 -16.98
C GLN A 94 3.71 5.64 -17.28
N HIS A 95 3.94 6.69 -16.48
CA HIS A 95 3.27 7.99 -16.58
C HIS A 95 4.28 9.14 -16.73
N GLU A 96 5.31 8.93 -17.55
CA GLU A 96 6.33 9.96 -17.81
C GLU A 96 5.73 11.25 -18.36
N GLY A 97 6.29 12.39 -17.93
CA GLY A 97 5.84 13.73 -18.33
C GLY A 97 4.62 14.26 -17.57
N GLN A 98 4.01 13.47 -16.68
CA GLN A 98 2.92 13.93 -15.82
C GLN A 98 3.44 14.43 -14.46
N GLU A 99 2.66 15.30 -13.81
CA GLU A 99 2.91 15.67 -12.42
C GLU A 99 2.83 14.46 -11.50
N ARG A 100 3.79 14.36 -10.58
CA ARG A 100 3.94 13.20 -9.71
C ARG A 100 3.39 13.52 -8.32
N HIS A 101 2.30 12.86 -7.95
CA HIS A 101 1.67 12.98 -6.64
C HIS A 101 1.66 11.62 -5.95
N VAL A 102 2.11 11.55 -4.69
CA VAL A 102 2.03 10.33 -3.87
C VAL A 102 1.54 10.71 -2.48
N ILE A 103 0.53 9.99 -2.00
CA ILE A 103 0.07 10.04 -0.61
C ILE A 103 0.38 8.69 0.02
N SER A 104 1.10 8.70 1.13
CA SER A 104 1.34 7.50 1.95
C SER A 104 0.78 7.71 3.34
N VAL A 105 0.04 6.71 3.81
CA VAL A 105 -0.52 6.66 5.16
C VAL A 105 0.05 5.41 5.83
N GLY A 106 0.64 5.59 7.00
CA GLY A 106 1.31 4.55 7.77
C GLY A 106 1.58 5.02 9.19
N ASP A 107 1.82 4.08 10.10
CA ASP A 107 1.98 4.33 11.52
C ASP A 107 3.45 4.51 11.95
N ALA A 108 4.41 4.23 11.05
CA ALA A 108 5.82 4.28 11.39
C ALA A 108 6.62 5.36 10.66
N ASP A 109 7.51 6.03 11.41
CA ASP A 109 8.40 7.07 10.88
C ASP A 109 9.27 6.60 9.71
N TYR A 110 9.70 5.34 9.74
CA TYR A 110 10.56 4.77 8.72
C TYR A 110 9.83 4.56 7.38
N GLU A 111 8.49 4.44 7.39
CA GLU A 111 7.68 4.34 6.18
C GLU A 111 7.61 5.70 5.48
N ARG A 112 7.40 6.77 6.26
CA ARG A 112 7.48 8.15 5.79
C ARG A 112 8.86 8.43 5.19
N GLN A 113 9.93 8.06 5.89
CA GLN A 113 11.29 8.29 5.41
C GLN A 113 11.60 7.51 4.12
N ALA A 114 11.13 6.27 4.02
CA ALA A 114 11.27 5.46 2.82
C ALA A 114 10.64 6.16 1.61
N LEU A 115 9.38 6.61 1.71
CA LEU A 115 8.72 7.32 0.61
C LEU A 115 9.47 8.60 0.21
N LEU A 116 9.85 9.44 1.18
CA LEU A 116 10.58 10.68 0.90
C LEU A 116 11.88 10.42 0.13
N ASN A 117 12.57 9.33 0.43
CA ASN A 117 13.80 8.96 -0.29
C ASN A 117 13.51 8.55 -1.75
N VAL A 118 12.40 7.84 -2.00
CA VAL A 118 11.99 7.50 -3.37
C VAL A 118 11.71 8.76 -4.19
N CYS A 119 10.92 9.69 -3.62
CA CYS A 119 10.58 10.94 -4.29
C CYS A 119 11.82 11.79 -4.61
N LYS A 120 12.81 11.85 -3.69
CA LYS A 120 14.08 12.54 -3.95
C LYS A 120 14.85 11.90 -5.10
N THR A 121 14.96 10.57 -5.11
CA THR A 121 15.70 9.82 -6.14
C THR A 121 15.09 10.06 -7.53
N LEU A 122 13.76 10.04 -7.62
CA LEU A 122 13.02 10.31 -8.86
C LEU A 122 13.15 11.76 -9.35
N HIS A 123 13.41 12.71 -8.45
CA HIS A 123 13.67 14.10 -8.81
C HIS A 123 15.10 14.31 -9.33
N THR A 124 16.09 13.69 -8.67
CA THR A 124 17.50 13.81 -9.06
C THR A 124 17.88 13.04 -10.31
N GLY A 125 17.14 11.98 -10.66
CA GLY A 125 17.36 11.20 -11.88
C GLY A 125 16.87 11.85 -13.19
N GLN A 126 16.39 13.10 -13.13
CA GLN A 126 15.94 13.89 -14.30
C GLN A 126 16.92 15.01 -14.71
N GLN A 127 18.21 14.89 -14.36
CA GLN A 127 19.28 15.79 -14.84
C GLN A 127 20.17 15.11 -15.87
#